data_AF-A0A6L3X574-F1
#
_entry.id   AF-A0A6L3X574-F1
#
_cell.length_a   1.000
_cell.length_b   1.000
_cell.length_c   1.000
_cell.angle_alpha   90.00
_cell.angle_beta   90.00
_cell.angle_gamma   90.00
#
_symmetry.space_group_name_H-M   'P 1'
#
loop_
_entity.id
_entity.type
_entity.pdbx_description
1 polymer ?
#
loop_
_entity_poly.entity_id
_entity_poly.type
_entity_poly.pdbx_seq_one_letter_code
_entity_poly.pdbx_strand_id
1 'polypeptide(L)'
;IGPGTGIAPFRAFMQQRAADEAPGKNWLFFGNPHFTEEFLYQVEWQRYVKEGVLTRIDLAWSRDQKEKVYVQDKLREQGAELWRWINDGAHIYVCGDANRMAKDVEQALLEVIAEFGGMDAETADEFLSELRVERRYQRDVY
;
A
#
# COMPACT_ATOMS: atom_id res chain seq x y z
N ILE A 1 2.62 -0.33 1.27
CA ILE A 1 2.74 0.03 -0.16
C ILE A 1 4.22 0.00 -0.50
N GLY A 2 4.67 -0.99 -1.27
CA GLY A 2 6.10 -1.24 -1.46
C GLY A 2 6.45 -1.92 -2.76
N PRO A 3 6.43 -1.22 -3.90
CA PRO A 3 6.90 -1.79 -5.16
C PRO A 3 8.41 -2.05 -5.16
N GLY A 4 8.85 -3.01 -5.97
CA GLY A 4 10.26 -3.40 -6.09
C GLY A 4 10.89 -3.77 -4.74
N THR A 5 12.11 -3.29 -4.50
CA THR A 5 12.85 -3.56 -3.25
C THR A 5 12.22 -2.92 -2.03
N GLY A 6 11.29 -1.96 -2.21
CA GLY A 6 10.48 -1.40 -1.13
C GLY A 6 9.56 -2.41 -0.43
N ILE A 7 9.46 -3.64 -0.95
CA ILE A 7 8.74 -4.74 -0.30
C ILE A 7 9.43 -5.26 0.97
N ALA A 8 10.73 -4.99 1.15
CA ALA A 8 11.57 -5.58 2.20
C ALA A 8 11.03 -5.40 3.63
N PRO A 9 10.69 -4.19 4.13
CA PRO A 9 10.16 -4.03 5.48
C PRO A 9 8.79 -4.69 5.66
N PHE A 10 7.98 -4.78 4.60
CA PHE A 10 6.67 -5.43 4.67
C PHE A 10 6.77 -6.94 4.84
N ARG A 11 7.85 -7.56 4.36
CA ARG A 11 8.15 -8.96 4.68
C ARG A 11 8.43 -9.13 6.17
N ALA A 12 9.21 -8.23 6.78
CA ALA A 12 9.46 -8.24 8.22
C ALA A 12 8.16 -8.02 9.02
N PHE A 13 7.30 -7.09 8.59
CA PHE A 13 6.00 -6.85 9.25
C PHE A 13 5.12 -8.10 9.24
N MET A 14 5.01 -8.78 8.09
CA MET A 14 4.19 -9.99 8.01
C MET A 14 4.76 -11.14 8.83
N GLN A 15 6.10 -11.29 8.88
CA GLN A 15 6.74 -12.27 9.77
C GLN A 15 6.43 -11.99 11.23
N GLN A 16 6.55 -10.73 11.66
CA GLN A 16 6.25 -10.33 13.04
C GLN A 16 4.78 -10.56 13.38
N ARG A 17 3.86 -10.09 12.53
CA ARG A 17 2.42 -10.25 12.78
C ARG A 17 1.96 -11.70 12.77
N ALA A 18 2.56 -12.54 11.94
CA ALA A 18 2.31 -13.98 11.97
C ALA A 18 2.82 -14.62 13.27
N ALA A 19 4.03 -14.25 13.71
CA ALA A 19 4.61 -14.77 14.94
C ALA A 19 3.84 -14.34 16.21
N ASP A 20 3.31 -13.12 16.20
CA ASP A 20 2.49 -12.58 17.29
C ASP A 20 1.02 -13.03 17.23
N GLU A 21 0.64 -13.82 16.22
CA GLU A 21 -0.76 -14.20 15.91
C GLU A 21 -1.71 -12.98 15.89
N ALA A 22 -1.22 -11.85 15.38
CA ALA A 22 -1.90 -10.57 15.49
C ALA A 22 -3.21 -10.59 14.66
N PRO A 23 -4.39 -10.31 15.25
CA PRO A 23 -5.68 -10.47 14.58
C PRO A 23 -6.04 -9.32 13.63
N GLY A 24 -5.28 -8.21 13.67
CA GLY A 24 -5.57 -7.04 12.83
C GLY A 24 -5.25 -7.31 11.36
N LYS A 25 -6.08 -6.73 10.48
CA LYS A 25 -6.00 -6.93 9.04
C LYS A 25 -4.71 -6.36 8.44
N ASN A 26 -4.24 -6.96 7.36
CA ASN A 26 -3.05 -6.56 6.61
C ASN A 26 -3.37 -6.43 5.12
N TRP A 27 -2.90 -5.35 4.48
CA TRP A 27 -3.06 -5.13 3.05
C TRP A 27 -1.74 -4.73 2.41
N LEU A 28 -1.30 -5.51 1.44
CA LEU A 28 -0.10 -5.23 0.65
C LEU A 28 -0.48 -4.69 -0.74
N PHE A 29 0.05 -3.53 -1.10
CA PHE A 29 0.14 -3.08 -2.49
C PHE A 29 1.58 -3.29 -2.96
N PHE A 30 1.74 -4.15 -3.96
CA PHE A 30 3.04 -4.48 -4.56
C PHE A 30 3.00 -4.23 -6.06
N GLY A 31 4.14 -3.87 -6.64
CA GLY A 31 4.26 -3.75 -8.08
C GLY A 31 5.69 -3.91 -8.56
N ASN A 32 5.82 -4.42 -9.78
CA ASN A 32 7.08 -4.61 -10.49
C ASN A 32 6.80 -4.69 -12.00
N PRO A 33 7.83 -4.81 -12.87
CA PRO A 33 7.59 -4.92 -14.31
C PRO A 33 6.81 -6.18 -14.72
N HIS A 34 7.23 -7.37 -14.31
CA HIS A 34 6.61 -8.64 -14.74
C HIS A 34 6.15 -9.55 -13.59
N PHE A 35 4.95 -10.12 -13.70
CA PHE A 35 4.44 -11.11 -12.73
C PHE A 35 5.31 -12.36 -12.64
N THR A 36 5.74 -12.89 -13.79
CA THR A 36 6.40 -14.20 -13.87
C THR A 36 7.86 -14.18 -13.41
N GLU A 37 8.50 -13.02 -13.43
CA GLU A 37 9.94 -12.88 -13.17
C GLU A 37 10.22 -12.10 -11.89
N GLU A 38 9.36 -11.15 -11.53
CA GLU A 38 9.67 -10.11 -10.55
C GLU A 38 8.68 -10.05 -9.40
N PHE A 39 7.88 -11.10 -9.19
CA PHE A 39 7.07 -11.23 -7.98
C PHE A 39 7.91 -11.70 -6.79
N LEU A 40 8.59 -10.74 -6.16
CA LEU A 40 9.46 -10.98 -5.01
C LEU A 40 8.70 -11.64 -3.85
N TYR A 41 9.24 -12.75 -3.35
CA TYR A 41 8.67 -13.56 -2.26
C TYR A 41 7.25 -14.09 -2.52
N GLN A 42 6.85 -14.28 -3.79
CA GLN A 42 5.52 -14.72 -4.21
C GLN A 42 4.92 -15.84 -3.34
N VAL A 43 5.67 -16.92 -3.11
CA VAL A 43 5.18 -18.08 -2.36
C VAL A 43 4.90 -17.72 -0.90
N GLU A 44 5.67 -16.81 -0.30
CA GLU A 44 5.41 -16.34 1.06
C GLU A 44 4.10 -15.55 1.13
N TRP A 45 3.84 -14.66 0.17
CA TRP A 45 2.59 -13.90 0.14
C TRP A 45 1.37 -14.79 -0.08
N GLN A 46 1.46 -15.76 -0.99
CA GLN A 46 0.40 -16.76 -1.21
C GLN A 46 0.11 -17.56 0.06
N ARG A 47 1.16 -17.94 0.80
CA ARG A 47 1.01 -18.61 2.10
C ARG A 47 0.34 -17.70 3.12
N TYR A 48 0.78 -16.44 3.28
CA TYR A 48 0.15 -15.52 4.23
C TYR A 48 -1.31 -15.23 3.91
N VAL A 49 -1.70 -15.18 2.63
CA VAL A 49 -3.11 -15.08 2.24
C VAL A 49 -3.87 -16.35 2.63
N LYS A 50 -3.31 -17.53 2.33
CA LYS A 50 -3.93 -18.82 2.67
C LYS A 50 -4.12 -19.01 4.18
N GLU A 51 -3.17 -18.56 4.97
CA GLU A 51 -3.19 -18.62 6.44
C GLU A 51 -4.03 -17.48 7.07
N GLY A 52 -4.49 -16.51 6.27
CA GLY A 52 -5.32 -15.40 6.73
C GLY A 52 -4.55 -14.25 7.39
N VAL A 53 -3.21 -14.34 7.48
CA VAL A 53 -2.37 -13.25 8.03
C VAL A 53 -2.41 -12.04 7.08
N LEU A 54 -2.28 -12.26 5.76
CA LEU A 54 -2.41 -11.21 4.75
C LEU A 54 -3.84 -11.18 4.24
N THR A 55 -4.61 -10.16 4.65
CA THR A 55 -6.04 -10.06 4.33
C THR A 55 -6.28 -9.72 2.86
N ARG A 56 -5.46 -8.84 2.28
CA ARG A 56 -5.59 -8.39 0.90
C ARG A 56 -4.22 -8.15 0.26
N ILE A 57 -4.15 -8.38 -1.05
CA ILE A 57 -2.99 -8.04 -1.86
C ILE A 57 -3.44 -7.50 -3.21
N ASP A 58 -2.90 -6.35 -3.59
CA ASP A 58 -3.11 -5.73 -4.89
C ASP A 58 -1.77 -5.63 -5.63
N LEU A 59 -1.78 -6.05 -6.89
CA LEU A 59 -0.60 -6.29 -7.71
C LEU A 59 -0.61 -5.39 -8.95
N ALA A 60 0.50 -4.71 -9.19
CA ALA A 60 0.68 -3.81 -10.32
C ALA A 60 1.87 -4.25 -11.19
N TRP A 61 1.58 -4.74 -12.39
CA TRP A 61 2.59 -5.21 -13.34
C TRP A 61 2.77 -4.20 -14.46
N SER A 62 3.89 -3.46 -14.45
CA SER A 62 4.04 -2.31 -15.36
C SER A 62 4.36 -2.69 -16.81
N ARG A 63 4.66 -3.97 -17.09
CA ARG A 63 5.07 -4.45 -18.42
C ARG A 63 4.38 -5.73 -18.90
N ASP A 64 3.41 -6.27 -18.16
CA ASP A 64 2.65 -7.46 -18.59
C ASP A 64 1.55 -7.14 -19.63
N GLN A 65 1.27 -5.86 -19.84
CA GLN A 65 0.33 -5.36 -20.82
C GLN A 65 0.81 -4.03 -21.42
N LYS A 66 0.11 -3.55 -22.46
CA LYS A 66 0.46 -2.29 -23.16
C LYS A 66 0.40 -1.08 -22.23
N GLU A 67 -0.64 -1.02 -21.40
CA GLU A 67 -0.83 0.06 -20.43
C GLU A 67 0.03 -0.18 -19.19
N LYS A 68 0.75 0.85 -18.76
CA LYS A 68 1.58 0.76 -17.57
C LYS A 68 0.68 0.87 -16.34
N VAL A 69 0.72 -0.17 -15.50
CA VAL A 69 -0.01 -0.21 -14.23
C VAL A 69 0.98 -0.17 -13.08
N TYR A 70 0.78 0.78 -12.18
CA TYR A 70 1.59 1.00 -10.98
C TYR A 70 0.73 0.92 -9.71
N VAL A 71 1.39 0.94 -8.55
CA VAL A 71 0.70 0.81 -7.25
C VAL A 71 -0.27 1.97 -6.99
N GLN A 72 0.04 3.18 -7.44
CA GLN A 72 -0.86 4.33 -7.34
C GLN A 72 -2.18 4.15 -8.12
N ASP A 73 -2.15 3.42 -9.22
CA ASP A 73 -3.36 3.10 -10.00
C ASP A 73 -4.23 2.12 -9.22
N LYS A 74 -3.60 1.15 -8.55
CA LYS A 74 -4.28 0.21 -7.64
C LYS A 74 -4.85 0.89 -6.40
N LEU A 75 -4.17 1.91 -5.86
CA LEU A 75 -4.71 2.69 -4.74
C LEU A 75 -6.00 3.41 -5.15
N ARG A 76 -6.02 4.04 -6.33
CA ARG A 76 -7.23 4.69 -6.87
C ARG A 76 -8.35 3.68 -7.13
N GLU A 77 -8.04 2.57 -7.79
CA GLU A 77 -9.00 1.49 -8.07
C GLU A 77 -9.65 0.96 -6.79
N GLN A 78 -8.88 0.85 -5.71
CA GLN A 78 -9.32 0.34 -4.42
C GLN A 78 -9.79 1.45 -3.45
N GLY A 79 -9.97 2.69 -3.92
CA GLY A 79 -10.10 3.88 -3.10
C GLY A 79 -11.20 3.80 -2.03
N ALA A 80 -12.39 3.30 -2.39
CA ALA A 80 -13.52 3.17 -1.45
C ALA A 80 -13.18 2.25 -0.25
N GLU A 81 -12.53 1.12 -0.53
CA GLU A 81 -12.13 0.17 0.51
C GLU A 81 -10.94 0.71 1.31
N LEU A 82 -9.98 1.35 0.65
CA LEU A 82 -8.85 1.99 1.31
C LEU A 82 -9.32 3.06 2.29
N TRP A 83 -10.27 3.90 1.88
CA TRP A 83 -10.91 4.89 2.75
C TRP A 83 -11.60 4.25 3.95
N ARG A 84 -12.32 3.13 3.76
CA ARG A 84 -12.91 2.37 4.86
C ARG A 84 -11.85 1.92 5.88
N TRP A 85 -10.72 1.39 5.41
CA TRP A 85 -9.62 0.97 6.31
C TRP A 85 -9.03 2.17 7.06
N ILE A 86 -8.88 3.32 6.38
CA ILE A 86 -8.40 4.55 7.00
C ILE A 86 -9.35 4.98 8.12
N ASN A 87 -10.67 4.97 7.89
CA ASN A 87 -11.66 5.28 8.93
C ASN A 87 -11.68 4.27 10.07
N ASP A 88 -11.40 2.99 9.79
CA ASP A 88 -11.28 1.93 10.81
C ASP A 88 -9.97 2.03 11.63
N GLY A 89 -9.15 3.08 11.43
CA GLY A 89 -7.94 3.30 12.21
C GLY A 89 -6.66 2.71 11.61
N ALA A 90 -6.66 2.36 10.31
CA ALA A 90 -5.48 1.75 9.68
C ALA A 90 -4.24 2.66 9.74
N HIS A 91 -3.08 2.00 9.75
CA HIS A 91 -1.78 2.62 9.52
C HIS A 91 -1.33 2.34 8.08
N ILE A 92 -0.87 3.37 7.40
CA ILE A 92 -0.36 3.38 6.03
C ILE A 92 1.16 3.48 6.08
N TYR A 93 1.83 2.58 5.36
CA TYR A 93 3.28 2.55 5.24
C TYR A 93 3.70 2.56 3.76
N VAL A 94 4.65 3.41 3.41
CA VAL A 94 5.21 3.53 2.04
C VAL A 94 6.71 3.30 2.08
N CYS A 95 7.22 2.40 1.24
CA CYS A 95 8.65 2.15 1.13
C CYS A 95 9.07 1.95 -0.33
N GLY A 96 10.26 2.43 -0.70
CA GLY A 96 10.84 2.32 -2.04
C GLY A 96 11.32 3.66 -2.60
N ASP A 97 11.27 3.81 -3.94
CA ASP A 97 11.80 5.00 -4.64
C ASP A 97 11.19 6.33 -4.16
N ALA A 98 12.04 7.22 -3.63
CA ALA A 98 11.64 8.53 -3.15
C ALA A 98 11.35 9.54 -4.28
N ASN A 99 11.93 9.34 -5.47
CA ASN A 99 11.96 10.37 -6.49
C ASN A 99 10.64 10.50 -7.25
N ARG A 100 10.02 9.36 -7.58
CA ARG A 100 8.77 9.28 -8.35
C ARG A 100 7.70 8.55 -7.58
N MET A 101 7.97 7.31 -7.15
CA MET A 101 6.94 6.43 -6.59
C MET A 101 6.30 7.03 -5.33
N ALA A 102 7.10 7.54 -4.40
CA ALA A 102 6.58 8.13 -3.17
C ALA A 102 5.64 9.33 -3.41
N LYS A 103 5.93 10.16 -4.43
CA LYS A 103 5.10 11.31 -4.79
C LYS A 103 3.79 10.88 -5.45
N ASP A 104 3.86 9.93 -6.38
CA ASP A 104 2.68 9.43 -7.08
C ASP A 104 1.72 8.67 -6.14
N VAL A 105 2.27 7.94 -5.17
CA VAL A 105 1.50 7.27 -4.11
C VAL A 105 0.84 8.30 -3.19
N GLU A 106 1.57 9.33 -2.77
CA GLU A 106 1.02 10.39 -1.92
C GLU A 106 -0.13 11.12 -2.62
N GLN A 107 0.04 11.46 -3.89
CA GLN A 107 -1.00 12.07 -4.70
C GLN A 107 -2.24 11.16 -4.83
N ALA A 108 -2.05 9.86 -5.06
CA ALA A 108 -3.17 8.91 -5.10
C ALA A 108 -3.89 8.78 -3.75
N LEU A 109 -3.16 8.84 -2.64
CA LEU A 109 -3.78 8.84 -1.31
C LEU A 109 -4.62 10.10 -1.08
N LEU A 110 -4.12 11.27 -1.45
CA LEU A 110 -4.87 12.53 -1.36
C LEU A 110 -6.15 12.50 -2.20
N GLU A 111 -6.06 11.98 -3.44
CA GLU A 111 -7.23 11.81 -4.31
C GLU A 111 -8.27 10.86 -3.70
N VAL A 112 -7.85 9.74 -3.12
CA VAL A 112 -8.74 8.80 -2.44
C VAL A 112 -9.39 9.44 -1.20
N ILE A 113 -8.63 10.19 -0.40
CA ILE A 113 -9.14 10.88 0.80
C ILE A 113 -10.17 11.94 0.38
N ALA A 114 -9.86 12.74 -0.64
CA ALA A 114 -10.77 13.76 -1.15
C ALA A 114 -12.07 13.15 -1.69
N GLU A 115 -11.96 12.16 -2.58
CA GLU A 115 -13.11 11.54 -3.24
C GLU A 115 -14.02 10.80 -2.26
N PHE A 116 -13.47 9.90 -1.44
CA PHE A 116 -14.27 9.02 -0.58
C PHE A 116 -14.54 9.60 0.81
N GLY A 117 -13.73 10.57 1.25
CA GLY A 117 -13.95 11.35 2.46
C GLY A 117 -14.88 12.54 2.28
N GLY A 118 -15.22 12.91 1.04
CA GLY A 118 -16.03 14.09 0.76
C GLY A 118 -15.33 15.39 1.14
N MET A 119 -14.00 15.42 0.99
CA MET A 119 -13.13 16.53 1.36
C MET A 119 -12.68 17.27 0.10
N ASP A 120 -12.41 18.57 0.22
CA ASP A 120 -11.65 19.28 -0.81
C ASP A 120 -10.14 18.98 -0.68
N ALA A 121 -9.35 19.51 -1.61
CA ALA A 121 -7.92 19.23 -1.68
C ALA A 121 -7.14 19.74 -0.45
N GLU A 122 -7.53 20.88 0.11
CA GLU A 122 -6.88 21.46 1.29
C GLU A 122 -7.18 20.61 2.53
N THR A 123 -8.44 20.26 2.75
CA THR A 123 -8.87 19.41 3.86
C THR A 123 -8.26 18.00 3.76
N ALA A 124 -8.13 17.45 2.55
CA ALA A 124 -7.47 16.16 2.35
C ALA A 124 -5.96 16.18 2.69
N ASP A 125 -5.28 17.29 2.40
CA ASP A 125 -3.86 17.50 2.77
C ASP A 125 -3.69 17.62 4.28
N GLU A 126 -4.55 18.40 4.94
CA GLU A 126 -4.60 18.52 6.40
C GLU A 126 -4.83 17.15 7.05
N PHE A 127 -5.81 16.39 6.56
CA PHE A 127 -6.12 15.05 7.06
C PHE A 127 -4.93 14.09 6.91
N LEU A 128 -4.26 14.07 5.75
CA LEU A 128 -3.07 13.23 5.56
C LEU A 128 -1.91 13.68 6.46
N SER A 129 -1.79 14.98 6.72
CA SER A 129 -0.81 15.55 7.65
C SER A 129 -1.10 15.14 9.10
N GLU A 130 -2.36 15.14 9.53
CA GLU A 130 -2.78 14.62 10.84
C GLU A 130 -2.41 13.14 11.00
N LEU A 131 -2.66 12.31 9.98
CA LEU A 131 -2.22 10.90 10.01
C LEU A 131 -0.70 10.75 10.19
N ARG A 132 0.12 11.68 9.69
CA ARG A 132 1.58 11.67 9.95
C ARG A 132 1.88 11.97 11.41
N VAL A 133 1.23 12.98 11.99
CA VAL A 133 1.38 13.35 13.40
C VAL A 133 0.95 12.20 14.32
N GLU A 134 -0.13 11.50 13.98
CA GLU A 134 -0.64 10.31 14.68
C GLU A 134 0.20 9.06 14.46
N ARG A 135 1.28 9.13 13.66
CA ARG A 135 2.12 7.98 13.25
C ARG A 135 1.35 6.89 12.50
N ARG A 136 0.22 7.25 11.89
CA ARG A 136 -0.62 6.41 11.05
C ARG A 136 -0.28 6.53 9.56
N TYR A 137 0.51 7.52 9.15
CA TYR A 137 1.14 7.55 7.83
C TYR A 137 2.66 7.66 7.99
N GLN A 138 3.39 6.62 7.58
CA GLN A 138 4.85 6.53 7.72
C GLN A 138 5.51 6.16 6.39
N ARG A 139 6.72 6.69 6.18
CA ARG A 139 7.49 6.44 4.96
C ARG A 139 8.93 6.10 5.27
N ASP A 140 9.48 5.15 4.51
CA ASP A 140 10.90 4.83 4.45
C ASP A 140 11.31 4.76 2.98
N VAL A 141 11.64 5.92 2.41
CA VAL A 141 11.87 6.11 0.97
C VAL A 141 13.28 6.59 0.71
N TYR A 142 13.89 6.08 -0.36
CA TYR A 142 15.30 6.30 -0.72
C TYR A 142 15.51 6.52 -2.22
#